data_AF-A0ABD2Z543-F1
#
_entry.id   AF-A0ABD2Z543-F1
#
_cell.length_a   1.000
_cell.length_b   1.000
_cell.length_c   1.000
_cell.angle_alpha   90.00
_cell.angle_beta   90.00
_cell.angle_gamma   90.00
#
_symmetry.space_group_name_H-M   'P 1'
#
loop_
_entity.id
_entity.type
_entity.pdbx_description
1 polymer ?
#
loop_
_entity_poly.entity_id
_entity_poly.type
_entity_poly.pdbx_seq_one_letter_code
_entity_poly.pdbx_strand_id
1 'polypeptide(L)'
;MAASVSRIYFNPPKSTQTPPSQTPSPFQKPNLSFHHHPTSTRFSVQAVAREVQPPITNSTNDIIIKSTSSSLSSKSAVSLEKDSRALWKRYVDWLYQHKELGLYLDVSRVGFTDQFVEEMEPRFQKAFKDMEELEKGAIANPDEGRMVGHYWLRSPQLAPNNFLRLQIDNTLDAVCLFANHVISGKVKPPAPAERFTQILSVGIGGSALGPQFVAEALAPDNPPLKIRFIDNTDPAGIDHQIAQLGPELASTLVIVISKSGGTPETRNGLLEVQKAFREAGLEFAKQGVAITQENSLLDNTARIEGWLARFPMFDWVGGRTSEMSAVGLLPAALQGIDIKGMLAGAALMDEANRTTVVKNNPAALLALCWYWATDGVGSKDMVVLPYKDSLLLFSRYLQQLVMESLGKEFDLDGNRVNQGISVYGNKGSTDQHAYIQQLREGVQNFFVTFIEVLRDRPPGHDWELEPGVTCGDYLFGMLQGTRSALYANERESITVSVQEVTPRSVGALIALYERAVGIYALLVNINAYHQPGVEAGKKAAGEVLALQKRVLAVLNEASCKEPVEPLTLEEVADRCHAPEDIEMIFKIIAHMAANDRALIAEGSCGSPRSIKVFFCECNVDDLYA
;
A
#
# COMPACT_ATOMS: atom_id res chain seq x y z
N MET A 1 -61.86 1.81 -28.72
CA MET A 1 -60.82 1.42 -29.71
C MET A 1 -59.51 1.44 -28.92
N ALA A 2 -58.95 0.29 -28.53
CA ALA A 2 -57.98 -0.50 -29.30
C ALA A 2 -56.65 0.29 -29.53
N ALA A 3 -55.45 -0.18 -29.14
CA ALA A 3 -55.07 -1.50 -28.64
C ALA A 3 -53.83 -1.50 -27.69
N SER A 4 -53.88 -2.41 -26.71
CA SER A 4 -52.85 -3.35 -26.20
C SER A 4 -51.37 -3.22 -26.61
N VAL A 5 -50.47 -3.23 -25.60
CA VAL A 5 -49.32 -4.18 -25.52
C VAL A 5 -49.16 -4.63 -24.05
N SER A 6 -48.78 -5.90 -23.83
CA SER A 6 -48.73 -6.59 -22.54
C SER A 6 -47.39 -6.47 -21.79
N ARG A 7 -47.39 -6.60 -20.45
CA ARG A 7 -46.21 -6.95 -19.65
C ARG A 7 -46.43 -8.30 -18.95
N ILE A 8 -45.40 -9.15 -18.96
CA ILE A 8 -45.37 -10.45 -18.27
C ILE A 8 -44.63 -10.26 -16.94
N TYR A 9 -45.25 -10.66 -15.83
CA TYR A 9 -44.60 -10.79 -14.53
C TYR A 9 -44.24 -12.26 -14.27
N PHE A 10 -43.08 -12.49 -13.65
CA PHE A 10 -42.76 -13.75 -13.00
C PHE A 10 -42.34 -13.48 -11.56
N ASN A 11 -42.94 -14.21 -10.62
CA ASN A 11 -42.49 -14.35 -9.23
C ASN A 11 -42.60 -15.84 -8.84
N PRO A 12 -41.83 -16.31 -7.85
CA PRO A 12 -41.46 -17.73 -7.73
C PRO A 12 -42.40 -18.57 -6.85
N PRO A 13 -42.34 -19.92 -6.93
CA PRO A 13 -43.02 -20.81 -5.99
C PRO A 13 -42.08 -21.42 -4.92
N LYS A 14 -42.59 -21.49 -3.69
CA LYS A 14 -42.28 -22.59 -2.72
C LYS A 14 -43.17 -23.80 -3.14
N SER A 15 -42.93 -25.08 -2.81
CA SER A 15 -42.50 -25.67 -1.53
C SER A 15 -42.31 -27.20 -1.62
N THR A 16 -41.50 -27.76 -0.70
CA THR A 16 -41.58 -29.12 -0.08
C THR A 16 -41.74 -30.42 -0.90
N GLN A 17 -40.77 -31.35 -0.81
CA GLN A 17 -40.84 -32.64 -0.04
C GLN A 17 -39.60 -33.56 -0.31
N THR A 18 -39.33 -34.52 0.58
CA THR A 18 -38.20 -35.49 0.60
C THR A 18 -38.71 -36.84 1.14
N PRO A 19 -37.93 -37.96 1.21
CA PRO A 19 -36.78 -38.45 0.42
C PRO A 19 -37.21 -39.81 -0.24
N PRO A 20 -36.56 -41.02 -0.15
CA PRO A 20 -35.15 -41.42 -0.02
C PRO A 20 -34.64 -42.57 -0.95
N SER A 21 -33.32 -42.81 -0.88
CA SER A 21 -32.63 -44.12 -0.80
C SER A 21 -31.86 -44.72 -2.01
N GLN A 22 -30.71 -45.33 -1.63
CA GLN A 22 -29.86 -46.35 -2.30
C GLN A 22 -28.68 -45.93 -3.21
N THR A 23 -27.54 -46.53 -2.87
CA THR A 23 -26.17 -46.54 -3.43
C THR A 23 -25.86 -47.92 -4.09
N PRO A 24 -24.67 -48.22 -4.67
CA PRO A 24 -23.71 -47.44 -5.50
C PRO A 24 -23.12 -48.21 -6.74
N SER A 25 -22.38 -47.50 -7.63
CA SER A 25 -21.28 -48.03 -8.52
C SER A 25 -21.64 -49.02 -9.66
N PRO A 26 -20.74 -49.42 -10.61
CA PRO A 26 -19.48 -48.82 -11.11
C PRO A 26 -19.40 -48.71 -12.68
N PHE A 27 -18.20 -48.33 -13.18
CA PHE A 27 -17.55 -48.72 -14.47
C PHE A 27 -17.56 -47.87 -15.77
N GLN A 28 -16.33 -47.81 -16.32
CA GLN A 28 -15.90 -47.90 -17.73
C GLN A 28 -15.74 -46.66 -18.63
N LYS A 29 -14.47 -46.47 -19.06
CA LYS A 29 -14.07 -45.78 -20.30
C LYS A 29 -14.43 -46.62 -21.53
N PRO A 30 -14.58 -45.97 -22.69
CA PRO A 30 -14.08 -46.54 -23.94
C PRO A 30 -13.08 -45.60 -24.65
N ASN A 31 -11.95 -46.17 -25.08
CA ASN A 31 -11.18 -45.60 -26.20
C ASN A 31 -11.94 -45.87 -27.50
N LEU A 32 -11.98 -44.91 -28.43
CA LEU A 32 -12.19 -45.20 -29.85
C LEU A 32 -11.43 -44.19 -30.71
N SER A 33 -10.48 -44.72 -31.48
CA SER A 33 -9.66 -44.03 -32.48
C SER A 33 -10.39 -43.91 -33.81
N PHE A 34 -10.21 -42.81 -34.57
CA PHE A 34 -10.37 -42.83 -36.04
C PHE A 34 -9.43 -41.85 -36.76
N HIS A 35 -9.20 -42.13 -38.06
CA HIS A 35 -8.09 -41.64 -38.88
C HIS A 35 -8.29 -40.27 -39.57
N HIS A 36 -7.17 -39.72 -40.04
CA HIS A 36 -7.06 -38.60 -40.99
C HIS A 36 -7.89 -38.76 -42.29
N HIS A 37 -8.46 -37.67 -42.79
CA HIS A 37 -7.86 -36.90 -43.90
C HIS A 37 -8.52 -35.49 -44.03
N PRO A 38 -7.91 -34.53 -44.76
CA PRO A 38 -8.08 -33.10 -44.48
C PRO A 38 -8.93 -32.35 -45.52
N THR A 39 -9.49 -31.21 -45.11
CA THR A 39 -9.94 -30.14 -46.02
C THR A 39 -9.47 -28.77 -45.53
N SER A 40 -9.11 -27.92 -46.48
CA SER A 40 -8.45 -26.63 -46.26
C SER A 40 -9.45 -25.50 -46.08
N THR A 41 -9.28 -24.70 -45.02
CA THR A 41 -9.68 -23.29 -44.97
C THR A 41 -8.65 -22.48 -44.18
N ARG A 42 -7.75 -21.79 -44.89
CA ARG A 42 -6.85 -20.79 -44.29
C ARG A 42 -7.65 -19.49 -44.03
N PHE A 43 -7.80 -19.11 -42.77
CA PHE A 43 -8.06 -17.71 -42.40
C PHE A 43 -6.71 -17.02 -42.16
N SER A 44 -6.35 -16.08 -43.04
CA SER A 44 -5.18 -15.23 -42.83
C SER A 44 -5.56 -14.04 -41.95
N VAL A 45 -5.07 -14.01 -40.71
CA VAL A 45 -5.08 -12.78 -39.91
C VAL A 45 -3.89 -11.92 -40.35
N GLN A 46 -4.13 -10.89 -41.16
CA GLN A 46 -3.10 -9.91 -41.48
C GLN A 46 -2.93 -8.95 -40.30
N ALA A 47 -1.83 -9.11 -39.55
CA ALA A 47 -1.40 -8.11 -38.59
C ALA A 47 -0.82 -6.90 -39.36
N VAL A 48 -1.45 -5.73 -39.24
CA VAL A 48 -0.97 -4.49 -39.85
C VAL A 48 0.09 -3.86 -38.94
N ALA A 49 1.35 -4.27 -39.13
CA ALA A 49 2.47 -3.53 -38.58
C ALA A 49 2.64 -2.22 -39.37
N ARG A 50 2.52 -1.07 -38.68
CA ARG A 50 2.94 0.22 -39.25
C ARG A 50 4.44 0.38 -39.04
N GLU A 51 5.22 0.23 -40.10
CA GLU A 51 6.57 0.77 -40.14
C GLU A 51 6.50 2.30 -40.11
N VAL A 52 7.20 2.92 -39.15
CA VAL A 52 7.39 4.37 -39.10
C VAL A 52 8.80 4.67 -39.59
N GLN A 53 8.92 5.23 -40.78
CA GLN A 53 10.21 5.75 -41.26
C GLN A 53 10.58 7.03 -40.47
N PRO A 54 11.87 7.20 -40.09
CA PRO A 54 12.33 8.45 -39.50
C PRO A 54 12.38 9.56 -40.58
N PRO A 55 12.04 10.82 -40.25
CA PRO A 55 12.08 11.91 -41.20
C PRO A 55 13.53 12.31 -41.55
N ILE A 56 13.76 12.58 -42.83
CA ILE A 56 15.02 13.11 -43.34
C ILE A 56 15.10 14.61 -43.01
N THR A 57 16.16 15.04 -42.32
CA THR A 57 16.52 16.46 -42.19
C THR A 57 17.98 16.69 -42.56
N ASN A 58 18.21 17.62 -43.48
CA ASN A 58 19.54 18.05 -43.91
C ASN A 58 20.01 19.31 -43.16
N SER A 59 21.33 19.56 -43.24
CA SER A 59 22.05 20.82 -42.98
C SER A 59 22.14 21.37 -41.54
N THR A 60 23.33 21.13 -40.96
CA THR A 60 24.21 22.11 -40.28
C THR A 60 23.63 23.11 -39.26
N ASN A 61 24.04 22.94 -38.00
CA ASN A 61 25.01 23.87 -37.38
C ASN A 61 25.59 23.27 -36.07
N ASP A 62 26.91 23.18 -35.98
CA ASP A 62 27.62 22.79 -34.75
C ASP A 62 27.60 23.93 -33.74
N ILE A 63 26.99 23.70 -32.57
CA ILE A 63 27.25 24.50 -31.36
C ILE A 63 27.60 23.55 -30.22
N ILE A 64 28.90 23.44 -29.94
CA ILE A 64 29.44 22.62 -28.87
C ILE A 64 29.14 23.28 -27.53
N ILE A 65 28.08 22.83 -26.85
CA ILE A 65 27.88 23.10 -25.43
C ILE A 65 28.56 21.98 -24.63
N LYS A 66 29.72 22.29 -24.04
CA LYS A 66 30.39 21.39 -23.09
C LYS A 66 29.61 21.40 -21.77
N SER A 67 28.68 20.45 -21.59
CA SER A 67 28.18 20.10 -20.26
C SER A 67 29.17 19.14 -19.58
N THR A 68 29.91 19.65 -18.58
CA THR A 68 30.71 18.82 -17.68
C THR A 68 29.79 18.06 -16.73
N SER A 69 29.27 16.92 -17.18
CA SER A 69 28.74 15.89 -16.30
C SER A 69 29.80 14.79 -16.17
N SER A 70 30.25 14.55 -14.94
CA SER A 70 31.12 13.42 -14.63
C SER A 70 30.27 12.16 -14.61
N SER A 71 30.04 11.59 -15.79
CA SER A 71 29.51 10.23 -15.92
C SER A 71 30.50 9.26 -15.30
N LEU A 72 30.10 8.64 -14.18
CA LEU A 72 30.68 7.37 -13.77
C LEU A 72 30.53 6.40 -14.94
N SER A 73 31.60 5.66 -15.23
CA SER A 73 31.78 4.93 -16.48
C SER A 73 30.60 4.00 -16.74
N SER A 74 30.21 3.94 -18.01
CA SER A 74 29.23 2.99 -18.55
C SER A 74 29.36 1.62 -17.90
N LYS A 75 28.23 1.02 -17.47
CA LYS A 75 28.13 -0.44 -17.38
C LYS A 75 28.59 -1.03 -18.72
N SER A 76 29.82 -1.54 -18.73
CA SER A 76 30.14 -2.60 -19.67
C SER A 76 29.17 -3.75 -19.40
N ALA A 77 28.86 -4.56 -20.41
CA ALA A 77 27.88 -5.64 -20.29
C ALA A 77 28.43 -6.78 -19.40
N VAL A 78 28.47 -6.56 -18.09
CA VAL A 78 28.80 -7.55 -17.07
C VAL A 78 27.61 -8.50 -16.95
N SER A 79 27.64 -9.55 -17.77
CA SER A 79 26.76 -10.72 -17.65
C SER A 79 26.88 -11.35 -16.28
N LEU A 80 25.80 -11.94 -15.76
CA LEU A 80 25.81 -12.55 -14.44
C LEU A 80 26.68 -13.82 -14.41
N GLU A 81 27.44 -14.03 -13.34
CA GLU A 81 28.35 -15.18 -13.17
C GLU A 81 27.62 -16.52 -13.38
N LYS A 82 28.10 -17.33 -14.32
CA LYS A 82 27.50 -18.64 -14.66
C LYS A 82 28.31 -19.83 -14.12
N ASP A 83 29.59 -19.65 -13.78
CA ASP A 83 30.35 -20.73 -13.14
C ASP A 83 29.85 -20.96 -11.71
N SER A 84 29.45 -22.21 -11.43
CA SER A 84 28.82 -22.55 -10.15
C SER A 84 29.78 -22.44 -8.95
N ARG A 85 31.10 -22.56 -9.14
CA ARG A 85 32.09 -22.45 -8.05
C ARG A 85 32.42 -21.00 -7.75
N ALA A 86 32.61 -20.17 -8.78
CA ALA A 86 32.77 -18.72 -8.65
C ALA A 86 31.52 -18.08 -8.03
N LEU A 87 30.34 -18.51 -8.45
CA LEU A 87 29.05 -18.07 -7.91
C LEU A 87 28.82 -18.52 -6.45
N TRP A 88 29.22 -19.75 -6.09
CA TRP A 88 29.23 -20.18 -4.69
C TRP A 88 30.21 -19.36 -3.85
N LYS A 89 31.41 -19.06 -4.38
CA LYS A 89 32.35 -18.17 -3.71
C LYS A 89 31.72 -16.78 -3.52
N ARG A 90 31.11 -16.19 -4.55
CA ARG A 90 30.39 -14.90 -4.45
C ARG A 90 29.27 -14.95 -3.40
N TYR A 91 28.53 -16.06 -3.30
CA TYR A 91 27.54 -16.27 -2.25
C TYR A 91 28.17 -16.28 -0.86
N VAL A 92 29.21 -17.09 -0.62
CA VAL A 92 29.92 -17.11 0.67
C VAL A 92 30.53 -15.75 1.01
N ASP A 93 31.10 -15.07 0.02
CA ASP A 93 31.73 -13.77 0.20
C ASP A 93 30.68 -12.69 0.52
N TRP A 94 29.51 -12.67 -0.13
CA TRP A 94 28.53 -11.58 -0.04
C TRP A 94 27.24 -11.89 0.73
N LEU A 95 27.11 -13.09 1.32
CA LEU A 95 26.01 -13.43 2.22
C LEU A 95 26.17 -12.69 3.56
N TYR A 96 25.23 -11.79 3.87
CA TYR A 96 25.10 -11.24 5.20
C TYR A 96 24.25 -12.15 6.10
N GLN A 97 24.63 -12.31 7.37
CA GLN A 97 23.91 -13.10 8.38
C GLN A 97 23.79 -12.34 9.71
N HIS A 98 22.57 -12.09 10.16
CA HIS A 98 22.27 -11.63 11.52
C HIS A 98 21.81 -12.81 12.39
N LYS A 99 22.76 -13.50 13.04
CA LYS A 99 22.51 -14.74 13.80
C LYS A 99 21.36 -14.64 14.80
N GLU A 100 21.30 -13.55 15.59
CA GLU A 100 20.29 -13.39 16.63
C GLU A 100 18.86 -13.15 16.11
N LEU A 101 18.73 -12.54 14.93
CA LEU A 101 17.43 -12.32 14.27
C LEU A 101 17.02 -13.50 13.37
N GLY A 102 17.92 -14.46 13.14
CA GLY A 102 17.72 -15.52 12.16
C GLY A 102 17.53 -14.97 10.74
N LEU A 103 18.13 -13.82 10.42
CA LEU A 103 17.98 -13.13 9.15
C LEU A 103 19.24 -13.28 8.28
N TYR A 104 19.01 -13.51 6.99
CA TYR A 104 20.03 -13.62 5.96
C TYR A 104 19.71 -12.69 4.80
N LEU A 105 20.74 -12.18 4.13
CA LEU A 105 20.61 -11.38 2.92
C LEU A 105 21.61 -11.89 1.87
N ASP A 106 21.09 -12.56 0.85
CA ASP A 106 21.83 -13.03 -0.32
C ASP A 106 21.70 -12.02 -1.47
N VAL A 107 22.83 -11.41 -1.83
CA VAL A 107 22.98 -10.50 -2.97
C VAL A 107 23.83 -11.08 -4.09
N SER A 108 24.19 -12.38 -4.03
CA SER A 108 25.04 -13.05 -5.03
C SER A 108 24.48 -13.02 -6.45
N ARG A 109 23.15 -12.84 -6.57
CA ARG A 109 22.40 -12.81 -7.83
C ARG A 109 22.20 -11.40 -8.42
N VAL A 110 22.93 -10.41 -7.88
CA VAL A 110 23.04 -9.04 -8.44
C VAL A 110 24.42 -8.86 -9.07
N GLY A 111 24.52 -8.12 -10.18
CA GLY A 111 25.71 -8.08 -11.03
C GLY A 111 26.87 -7.18 -10.60
N PHE A 112 26.79 -6.47 -9.46
CA PHE A 112 27.82 -5.52 -9.05
C PHE A 112 29.21 -6.17 -8.87
N THR A 113 30.25 -5.51 -9.36
CA THR A 113 31.64 -5.97 -9.21
C THR A 113 32.27 -5.43 -7.93
N ASP A 114 33.35 -6.06 -7.45
CA ASP A 114 34.09 -5.55 -6.28
C ASP A 114 34.64 -4.13 -6.55
N GLN A 115 35.12 -3.86 -7.78
CA GLN A 115 35.50 -2.53 -8.25
C GLN A 115 34.36 -1.50 -8.11
N PHE A 116 33.12 -1.88 -8.48
CA PHE A 116 31.98 -0.97 -8.34
C PHE A 116 31.69 -0.63 -6.86
N VAL A 117 31.95 -1.56 -5.94
CA VAL A 117 31.83 -1.28 -4.50
C VAL A 117 32.93 -0.31 -4.05
N GLU A 118 34.17 -0.49 -4.51
CA GLU A 118 35.28 0.46 -4.25
C GLU A 118 34.98 1.87 -4.79
N GLU A 119 34.36 1.97 -5.97
CA GLU A 119 33.92 3.25 -6.57
C GLU A 119 32.77 3.91 -5.78
N MET A 120 31.87 3.12 -5.21
CA MET A 120 30.73 3.61 -4.41
C MET A 120 31.10 3.90 -2.95
N GLU A 121 32.20 3.35 -2.43
CA GLU A 121 32.62 3.45 -1.03
C GLU A 121 32.63 4.90 -0.49
N PRO A 122 33.16 5.93 -1.20
CA PRO A 122 33.12 7.32 -0.71
C PRO A 122 31.69 7.86 -0.54
N ARG A 123 30.74 7.41 -1.38
CA ARG A 123 29.32 7.80 -1.29
C ARG A 123 28.64 7.12 -0.11
N PHE A 124 28.96 5.84 0.13
CA PHE A 124 28.49 5.14 1.33
C PHE A 124 29.02 5.76 2.61
N GLN A 125 30.31 6.11 2.69
CA GLN A 125 30.86 6.80 3.87
C GLN A 125 30.20 8.16 4.13
N LYS A 126 29.85 8.93 3.08
CA LYS A 126 29.01 10.13 3.23
C LYS A 126 27.61 9.77 3.75
N ALA A 127 26.93 8.81 3.13
CA ALA A 127 25.58 8.41 3.52
C ALA A 127 25.50 7.87 4.97
N PHE A 128 26.51 7.12 5.43
CA PHE A 128 26.58 6.66 6.82
C PHE A 128 26.70 7.83 7.80
N LYS A 129 27.57 8.81 7.50
CA LYS A 129 27.70 10.02 8.31
C LYS A 129 26.40 10.83 8.34
N ASP A 130 25.74 11.01 7.19
CA ASP A 130 24.48 11.74 7.11
C ASP A 130 23.35 11.03 7.89
N MET A 131 23.31 9.69 7.88
CA MET A 131 22.41 8.89 8.71
C MET A 131 22.75 8.97 10.21
N GLU A 132 24.03 9.08 10.58
CA GLU A 132 24.46 9.28 11.97
C GLU A 132 24.00 10.65 12.50
N GLU A 133 24.16 11.71 11.72
CA GLU A 133 23.69 13.06 12.08
C GLU A 133 22.16 13.14 12.12
N LEU A 134 21.46 12.44 11.22
CA LEU A 134 20.00 12.27 11.28
C LEU A 134 19.57 11.66 12.62
N GLU A 135 20.18 10.56 13.05
CA GLU A 135 19.87 9.92 14.33
C GLU A 135 20.19 10.79 15.55
N LYS A 136 21.20 11.66 15.47
CA LYS A 136 21.49 12.68 16.49
C LYS A 136 20.47 13.83 16.54
N GLY A 137 19.51 13.87 15.61
CA GLY A 137 18.47 14.90 15.56
C GLY A 137 18.77 16.07 14.63
N ALA A 138 19.61 15.90 13.61
CA ALA A 138 19.73 16.88 12.54
C ALA A 138 18.41 17.05 11.78
N ILE A 139 18.24 18.21 11.13
CA ILE A 139 17.12 18.47 10.22
C ILE A 139 17.35 17.69 8.92
N ALA A 140 16.82 16.46 8.88
CA ALA A 140 16.89 15.57 7.72
C ALA A 140 15.76 15.79 6.70
N ASN A 141 14.73 16.56 7.07
CA ASN A 141 13.67 17.01 6.18
C ASN A 141 13.72 18.54 6.06
N PRO A 142 14.59 19.11 5.19
CA PRO A 142 14.80 20.54 5.08
C PRO A 142 13.56 21.31 4.61
N ASP A 143 12.75 20.75 3.71
CA ASP A 143 11.56 21.41 3.16
C ASP A 143 10.48 21.70 4.20
N GLU A 144 10.36 20.85 5.23
CA GLU A 144 9.43 21.04 6.34
C GLU A 144 10.12 21.55 7.63
N GLY A 145 11.45 21.70 7.63
CA GLY A 145 12.24 22.08 8.80
C GLY A 145 12.19 21.05 9.94
N ARG A 146 12.09 19.75 9.63
CA ARG A 146 11.83 18.68 10.61
C ARG A 146 13.00 17.71 10.81
N MET A 147 13.11 17.21 12.04
CA MET A 147 13.86 15.99 12.36
C MET A 147 13.14 14.75 11.83
N VAL A 148 13.86 13.62 11.75
CA VAL A 148 13.31 12.32 11.36
C VAL A 148 13.72 11.30 12.41
N GLY A 149 12.75 10.85 13.22
CA GLY A 149 13.04 10.21 14.50
C GLY A 149 12.43 8.81 14.72
N HIS A 150 11.91 8.14 13.68
CA HIS A 150 11.29 6.81 13.83
C HIS A 150 12.25 5.75 14.41
N TYR A 151 13.56 5.94 14.25
CA TYR A 151 14.61 5.16 14.92
C TYR A 151 14.56 5.23 16.46
N TRP A 152 14.17 6.38 17.03
CA TRP A 152 14.08 6.55 18.48
C TRP A 152 12.89 5.81 19.08
N LEU A 153 11.82 5.54 18.31
CA LEU A 153 10.65 4.78 18.80
C LEU A 153 11.02 3.38 19.31
N ARG A 154 12.06 2.79 18.70
CA ARG A 154 12.61 1.47 19.02
C ARG A 154 13.94 1.54 19.81
N SER A 155 14.45 2.73 20.07
CA SER A 155 15.62 2.96 20.93
C SER A 155 15.55 4.35 21.58
N PRO A 156 14.65 4.56 22.55
CA PRO A 156 14.35 5.88 23.12
C PRO A 156 15.57 6.52 23.81
N GLN A 157 16.53 5.71 24.25
CA GLN A 157 17.81 6.13 24.82
C GLN A 157 18.72 6.89 23.83
N LEU A 158 18.45 6.79 22.52
CA LEU A 158 19.18 7.53 21.47
C LEU A 158 18.46 8.81 21.04
N ALA A 159 17.31 9.15 21.64
CA ALA A 159 16.61 10.39 21.31
C ALA A 159 17.48 11.63 21.66
N PRO A 160 17.47 12.70 20.84
CA PRO A 160 18.36 13.86 21.00
C PRO A 160 18.28 14.59 22.36
N ASN A 161 17.21 14.37 23.12
CA ASN A 161 17.04 14.93 24.45
C ASN A 161 16.08 14.07 25.31
N ASN A 162 16.15 14.26 26.63
CA ASN A 162 15.33 13.54 27.60
C ASN A 162 13.82 13.78 27.44
N PHE A 163 13.38 14.91 26.87
CA PHE A 163 11.96 15.18 26.67
C PHE A 163 11.37 14.25 25.59
N LEU A 164 12.04 14.15 24.43
CA LEU A 164 11.66 13.21 23.37
C LEU A 164 11.67 11.77 23.86
N ARG A 165 12.72 11.36 24.58
CA ARG A 165 12.79 10.03 25.21
C ARG A 165 11.57 9.76 26.10
N LEU A 166 11.28 10.67 27.03
CA LEU A 166 10.16 10.51 27.96
C LEU A 166 8.80 10.51 27.23
N GLN A 167 8.63 11.27 26.15
CA GLN A 167 7.43 11.20 25.32
C GLN A 167 7.24 9.80 24.70
N ILE A 168 8.32 9.17 24.23
CA ILE A 168 8.28 7.83 23.64
C ILE A 168 7.99 6.78 24.72
N ASP A 169 8.78 6.77 25.80
CA ASP A 169 8.65 5.85 26.94
C ASP A 169 7.21 5.89 27.51
N ASN A 170 6.69 7.09 27.81
CA ASN A 170 5.33 7.27 28.34
C ASN A 170 4.23 6.85 27.34
N THR A 171 4.45 7.04 26.03
CA THR A 171 3.47 6.63 25.00
C THR A 171 3.39 5.11 24.90
N LEU A 172 4.53 4.43 24.92
CA LEU A 172 4.59 2.97 24.89
C LEU A 172 3.94 2.35 26.14
N ASP A 173 4.22 2.90 27.32
CA ASP A 173 3.58 2.47 28.57
C ASP A 173 2.06 2.71 28.55
N ALA A 174 1.61 3.86 28.04
CA ALA A 174 0.18 4.16 27.89
C ALA A 174 -0.52 3.20 26.92
N VAL A 175 0.11 2.85 25.78
CA VAL A 175 -0.41 1.86 24.82
C VAL A 175 -0.52 0.48 25.49
N CYS A 176 0.52 0.03 26.19
CA CYS A 176 0.52 -1.24 26.92
C CYS A 176 -0.59 -1.28 28.00
N LEU A 177 -0.72 -0.22 28.80
CA LEU A 177 -1.74 -0.12 29.86
C LEU A 177 -3.15 -0.12 29.27
N PHE A 178 -3.40 0.64 28.21
CA PHE A 178 -4.72 0.73 27.60
C PHE A 178 -5.12 -0.59 26.92
N ALA A 179 -4.22 -1.22 26.15
CA ALA A 179 -4.49 -2.51 25.52
C ALA A 179 -4.79 -3.60 26.57
N ASN A 180 -4.00 -3.67 27.64
CA ASN A 180 -4.26 -4.57 28.77
C ASN A 180 -5.60 -4.29 29.46
N HIS A 181 -5.98 -3.01 29.65
CA HIS A 181 -7.27 -2.64 30.23
C HIS A 181 -8.45 -3.03 29.33
N VAL A 182 -8.32 -2.93 28.01
CA VAL A 182 -9.35 -3.35 27.05
C VAL A 182 -9.48 -4.88 27.03
N ILE A 183 -8.37 -5.61 26.88
CA ILE A 183 -8.35 -7.09 26.81
C ILE A 183 -8.86 -7.72 28.12
N SER A 184 -8.56 -7.13 29.28
CA SER A 184 -9.05 -7.58 30.58
C SER A 184 -10.50 -7.17 30.90
N GLY A 185 -11.17 -6.39 30.03
CA GLY A 185 -12.53 -5.91 30.25
C GLY A 185 -12.67 -4.81 31.32
N LYS A 186 -11.56 -4.22 31.78
CA LYS A 186 -11.57 -3.05 32.67
C LYS A 186 -12.02 -1.78 31.93
N VAL A 187 -11.58 -1.62 30.68
CA VAL A 187 -12.17 -0.72 29.70
C VAL A 187 -13.05 -1.60 28.81
N LYS A 188 -14.36 -1.33 28.83
CA LYS A 188 -15.37 -2.15 28.16
C LYS A 188 -16.39 -1.26 27.45
N PRO A 189 -17.08 -1.76 26.41
CA PRO A 189 -18.15 -1.02 25.74
C PRO A 189 -19.33 -0.74 26.69
N PRO A 190 -20.26 0.13 26.30
CA PRO A 190 -21.57 0.22 26.93
C PRO A 190 -22.30 -1.12 26.99
N ALA A 191 -23.18 -1.29 27.98
CA ALA A 191 -24.05 -2.45 28.06
C ALA A 191 -24.96 -2.52 26.81
N PRO A 192 -25.28 -3.73 26.30
CA PRO A 192 -25.15 -5.04 26.95
C PRO A 192 -23.81 -5.77 26.72
N ALA A 193 -22.88 -5.23 25.92
CA ALA A 193 -21.64 -5.92 25.62
C ALA A 193 -20.70 -5.97 26.85
N GLU A 194 -20.17 -7.16 27.16
CA GLU A 194 -19.31 -7.35 28.34
C GLU A 194 -17.85 -6.93 28.11
N ARG A 195 -17.38 -7.03 26.85
CA ARG A 195 -16.01 -6.71 26.42
C ARG A 195 -16.00 -6.23 24.98
N PHE A 196 -14.93 -5.54 24.58
CA PHE A 196 -14.63 -5.32 23.17
C PHE A 196 -14.20 -6.63 22.49
N THR A 197 -14.61 -6.83 21.25
CA THR A 197 -14.30 -8.02 20.42
C THR A 197 -13.83 -7.65 19.02
N GLN A 198 -14.07 -6.41 18.59
CA GLN A 198 -13.74 -5.90 17.26
C GLN A 198 -12.96 -4.58 17.39
N ILE A 199 -12.07 -4.32 16.44
CA ILE A 199 -11.40 -3.04 16.20
C ILE A 199 -11.83 -2.56 14.82
N LEU A 200 -12.29 -1.31 14.71
CA LEU A 200 -12.45 -0.63 13.43
C LEU A 200 -11.42 0.48 13.34
N SER A 201 -10.37 0.26 12.57
CA SER A 201 -9.29 1.22 12.36
C SER A 201 -9.61 2.12 11.16
N VAL A 202 -9.73 3.42 11.39
CA VAL A 202 -10.10 4.43 10.38
C VAL A 202 -8.89 5.33 10.16
N GLY A 203 -8.26 5.24 8.98
CA GLY A 203 -6.99 5.90 8.66
C GLY A 203 -6.53 5.53 7.26
N ILE A 204 -5.75 6.38 6.59
CA ILE A 204 -5.30 6.15 5.20
C ILE A 204 -3.76 6.21 5.08
N GLY A 205 -3.22 5.50 4.08
CA GLY A 205 -1.78 5.47 3.80
C GLY A 205 -0.99 4.94 4.99
N GLY A 206 -0.10 5.76 5.54
CA GLY A 206 0.75 5.37 6.67
C GLY A 206 -0.03 5.00 7.93
N SER A 207 -1.22 5.58 8.10
CA SER A 207 -2.16 5.28 9.17
C SER A 207 -2.90 3.93 9.03
N ALA A 208 -2.66 3.17 7.95
CA ALA A 208 -3.36 1.91 7.67
C ALA A 208 -2.49 0.81 7.07
N LEU A 209 -1.56 1.11 6.14
CA LEU A 209 -0.78 0.08 5.44
C LEU A 209 0.19 -0.67 6.36
N GLY A 210 0.81 0.01 7.33
CA GLY A 210 1.58 -0.64 8.40
C GLY A 210 0.70 -1.55 9.27
N PRO A 211 -0.38 -1.01 9.90
CA PRO A 211 -1.28 -1.81 10.74
C PRO A 211 -1.94 -2.99 10.00
N GLN A 212 -2.29 -2.82 8.72
CA GLN A 212 -2.80 -3.90 7.86
C GLN A 212 -1.75 -5.00 7.67
N PHE A 213 -0.51 -4.63 7.31
CA PHE A 213 0.58 -5.60 7.16
C PHE A 213 0.88 -6.36 8.45
N VAL A 214 0.98 -5.65 9.58
CA VAL A 214 1.28 -6.27 10.89
C VAL A 214 0.14 -7.17 11.37
N ALA A 215 -1.12 -6.77 11.15
CA ALA A 215 -2.27 -7.61 11.45
C ALA A 215 -2.26 -8.93 10.63
N GLU A 216 -2.06 -8.86 9.31
CA GLU A 216 -1.99 -10.03 8.43
C GLU A 216 -0.77 -10.92 8.75
N ALA A 217 0.37 -10.32 9.12
CA ALA A 217 1.61 -11.04 9.36
C ALA A 217 1.65 -11.78 10.70
N LEU A 218 0.98 -11.25 11.74
CA LEU A 218 1.22 -11.63 13.14
C LEU A 218 -0.02 -11.87 14.00
N ALA A 219 -1.23 -11.52 13.55
CA ALA A 219 -2.41 -11.78 14.36
C ALA A 219 -2.60 -13.30 14.55
N PRO A 220 -2.85 -13.78 15.78
CA PRO A 220 -3.20 -15.18 16.00
C PRO A 220 -4.59 -15.47 15.40
N ASP A 221 -4.87 -16.74 15.04
CA ASP A 221 -6.15 -17.16 14.45
C ASP A 221 -7.39 -16.71 15.23
N ASN A 222 -7.25 -16.60 16.56
CA ASN A 222 -8.27 -16.13 17.48
C ASN A 222 -7.71 -14.97 18.33
N PRO A 223 -7.65 -13.75 17.79
CA PRO A 223 -7.12 -12.60 18.53
C PRO A 223 -8.16 -12.13 19.58
N PRO A 224 -7.74 -11.50 20.68
CA PRO A 224 -8.65 -10.96 21.69
C PRO A 224 -9.69 -10.00 21.10
N LEU A 225 -9.23 -9.13 20.19
CA LEU A 225 -10.08 -8.34 19.31
C LEU A 225 -9.67 -8.58 17.84
N LYS A 226 -10.65 -8.77 16.94
CA LYS A 226 -10.42 -8.86 15.48
C LYS A 226 -10.40 -7.47 14.87
N ILE A 227 -9.57 -7.21 13.86
CA ILE A 227 -9.44 -5.88 13.24
C ILE A 227 -10.07 -5.80 11.84
N ARG A 228 -10.68 -4.66 11.55
CA ARG A 228 -11.16 -4.23 10.23
C ARG A 228 -10.66 -2.81 9.95
N PHE A 229 -10.59 -2.44 8.67
CA PHE A 229 -10.02 -1.17 8.23
C PHE A 229 -10.98 -0.38 7.34
N ILE A 230 -11.03 0.93 7.54
CA ILE A 230 -11.56 1.92 6.59
C ILE A 230 -10.38 2.81 6.19
N ASP A 231 -9.82 2.54 5.00
CA ASP A 231 -8.65 3.24 4.44
C ASP A 231 -8.94 4.01 3.14
N ASN A 232 -10.20 4.07 2.74
CA ASN A 232 -10.66 4.77 1.54
C ASN A 232 -11.96 5.54 1.82
N THR A 233 -12.28 6.54 1.00
CA THR A 233 -13.53 7.33 1.08
C THR A 233 -14.67 6.78 0.19
N ASP A 234 -14.48 5.62 -0.43
CA ASP A 234 -15.50 4.91 -1.19
C ASP A 234 -16.67 4.52 -0.27
N PRO A 235 -17.90 5.04 -0.48
CA PRO A 235 -19.03 4.78 0.40
C PRO A 235 -19.39 3.28 0.45
N ALA A 236 -19.31 2.57 -0.68
CA ALA A 236 -19.65 1.14 -0.70
C ALA A 236 -18.66 0.30 0.13
N GLY A 237 -17.39 0.70 0.18
CA GLY A 237 -16.38 0.11 1.05
C GLY A 237 -16.64 0.37 2.53
N ILE A 238 -17.02 1.61 2.88
CA ILE A 238 -17.38 2.01 4.25
C ILE A 238 -18.64 1.24 4.72
N ASP A 239 -19.70 1.28 3.92
CA ASP A 239 -20.97 0.59 4.18
C ASP A 239 -20.76 -0.91 4.36
N HIS A 240 -19.90 -1.53 3.53
CA HIS A 240 -19.57 -2.94 3.65
C HIS A 240 -18.92 -3.27 5.00
N GLN A 241 -17.95 -2.48 5.49
CA GLN A 241 -17.32 -2.74 6.80
C GLN A 241 -18.31 -2.56 7.95
N ILE A 242 -19.17 -1.54 7.89
CA ILE A 242 -20.20 -1.28 8.90
C ILE A 242 -21.23 -2.42 8.91
N ALA A 243 -21.72 -2.86 7.74
CA ALA A 243 -22.67 -3.96 7.60
C ALA A 243 -22.07 -5.31 8.04
N GLN A 244 -20.77 -5.55 7.79
CA GLN A 244 -20.04 -6.75 8.23
C GLN A 244 -19.81 -6.81 9.74
N LEU A 245 -19.79 -5.67 10.44
CA LEU A 245 -19.85 -5.63 11.91
C LEU A 245 -21.28 -5.91 12.39
N GLY A 246 -22.28 -5.23 11.83
CA GLY A 246 -23.68 -5.43 12.18
C GLY A 246 -23.90 -5.33 13.69
N PRO A 247 -24.46 -6.35 14.37
CA PRO A 247 -24.63 -6.36 15.82
C PRO A 247 -23.33 -6.23 16.62
N GLU A 248 -22.17 -6.63 16.07
CA GLU A 248 -20.88 -6.52 16.76
C GLU A 248 -20.42 -5.06 16.93
N LEU A 249 -21.05 -4.08 16.27
CA LEU A 249 -20.78 -2.64 16.42
C LEU A 249 -20.85 -2.18 17.88
N ALA A 250 -21.76 -2.75 18.68
CA ALA A 250 -21.87 -2.48 20.12
C ALA A 250 -20.67 -2.99 20.94
N SER A 251 -19.81 -3.84 20.36
CA SER A 251 -18.58 -4.39 20.93
C SER A 251 -17.32 -3.97 20.15
N THR A 252 -17.42 -2.99 19.25
CA THR A 252 -16.31 -2.47 18.44
C THR A 252 -15.62 -1.31 19.10
N LEU A 253 -14.29 -1.37 19.23
CA LEU A 253 -13.44 -0.22 19.54
C LEU A 253 -13.05 0.48 18.23
N VAL A 254 -13.35 1.77 18.08
CA VAL A 254 -13.00 2.52 16.87
C VAL A 254 -11.70 3.30 17.11
N ILE A 255 -10.68 3.05 16.30
CA ILE A 255 -9.39 3.74 16.38
C ILE A 255 -9.29 4.67 15.17
N VAL A 256 -9.23 5.99 15.41
CA VAL A 256 -9.18 7.01 14.35
C VAL A 256 -7.77 7.58 14.27
N ILE A 257 -7.12 7.44 13.12
CA ILE A 257 -5.68 7.68 12.97
C ILE A 257 -5.42 8.76 11.89
N SER A 258 -5.22 10.00 12.32
CA SER A 258 -4.84 11.11 11.43
C SER A 258 -3.97 12.12 12.18
N LYS A 259 -2.78 12.41 11.63
CA LYS A 259 -1.82 13.33 12.24
C LYS A 259 -2.40 14.75 12.42
N SER A 260 -3.02 15.30 11.37
CA SER A 260 -3.64 16.63 11.40
C SER A 260 -5.10 16.64 11.87
N GLY A 261 -5.76 15.48 11.84
CA GLY A 261 -7.21 15.35 11.99
C GLY A 261 -8.04 15.92 10.82
N GLY A 262 -7.39 16.51 9.83
CA GLY A 262 -8.02 17.12 8.65
C GLY A 262 -8.02 16.24 7.40
N THR A 263 -7.45 15.04 7.46
CA THR A 263 -7.41 14.09 6.32
C THR A 263 -8.83 13.75 5.85
N PRO A 264 -9.24 14.12 4.61
CA PRO A 264 -10.63 13.99 4.18
C PRO A 264 -11.18 12.57 4.28
N GLU A 265 -10.41 11.57 3.87
CA GLU A 265 -10.82 10.17 3.83
C GLU A 265 -11.05 9.62 5.24
N THR A 266 -10.09 9.85 6.15
CA THR A 266 -10.23 9.49 7.58
C THR A 266 -11.41 10.22 8.24
N ARG A 267 -11.60 11.50 7.92
CA ARG A 267 -12.70 12.31 8.46
C ARG A 267 -14.06 11.84 7.94
N ASN A 268 -14.17 11.47 6.67
CA ASN A 268 -15.40 10.94 6.08
C ASN A 268 -15.74 9.59 6.72
N GLY A 269 -14.77 8.67 6.81
CA GLY A 269 -14.93 7.40 7.51
C GLY A 269 -15.36 7.56 8.97
N LEU A 270 -14.78 8.52 9.71
CA LEU A 270 -15.22 8.86 11.06
C LEU A 270 -16.69 9.30 11.10
N LEU A 271 -17.11 10.18 10.19
CA LEU A 271 -18.48 10.72 10.19
C LEU A 271 -19.53 9.66 9.82
N GLU A 272 -19.25 8.78 8.87
CA GLU A 272 -20.13 7.64 8.54
C GLU A 272 -20.19 6.62 9.68
N VAL A 273 -19.07 6.32 10.34
CA VAL A 273 -19.07 5.46 11.54
C VAL A 273 -19.86 6.13 12.68
N GLN A 274 -19.67 7.42 12.94
CA GLN A 274 -20.47 8.16 13.93
C GLN A 274 -21.97 8.18 13.57
N LYS A 275 -22.33 8.21 12.29
CA LYS A 275 -23.72 8.08 11.82
C LYS A 275 -24.28 6.68 12.12
N ALA A 276 -23.57 5.61 11.74
CA ALA A 276 -23.98 4.24 12.04
C ALA A 276 -24.12 3.98 13.55
N PHE A 277 -23.24 4.56 14.38
CA PHE A 277 -23.36 4.54 15.84
C PHE A 277 -24.66 5.20 16.31
N ARG A 278 -25.00 6.40 15.81
CA ARG A 278 -26.27 7.07 16.15
C ARG A 278 -27.49 6.27 15.72
N GLU A 279 -27.47 5.69 14.51
CA GLU A 279 -28.54 4.85 13.97
C GLU A 279 -28.73 3.55 14.77
N ALA A 280 -27.65 2.99 15.33
CA ALA A 280 -27.67 1.86 16.25
C ALA A 280 -27.99 2.24 17.72
N GLY A 281 -28.18 3.53 18.04
CA GLY A 281 -28.41 4.00 19.41
C GLY A 281 -27.18 3.95 20.33
N LEU A 282 -25.97 3.94 19.76
CA LEU A 282 -24.68 3.83 20.45
C LEU A 282 -23.99 5.19 20.63
N GLU A 283 -23.32 5.39 21.76
CA GLU A 283 -22.50 6.57 22.03
C GLU A 283 -21.06 6.36 21.51
N PHE A 284 -20.71 6.96 20.36
CA PHE A 284 -19.37 6.85 19.77
C PHE A 284 -18.23 7.17 20.76
N ALA A 285 -18.38 8.22 21.58
CA ALA A 285 -17.36 8.62 22.56
C ALA A 285 -17.02 7.51 23.59
N LYS A 286 -17.92 6.55 23.84
CA LYS A 286 -17.67 5.41 24.74
C LYS A 286 -16.93 4.25 24.07
N GLN A 287 -16.61 4.37 22.78
CA GLN A 287 -15.98 3.33 21.96
C GLN A 287 -14.87 3.88 21.04
N GLY A 288 -14.75 5.21 20.91
CA GLY A 288 -13.74 5.88 20.09
C GLY A 288 -12.41 6.12 20.80
N VAL A 289 -11.32 6.02 20.04
CA VAL A 289 -9.93 6.32 20.41
C VAL A 289 -9.29 7.13 19.28
N ALA A 290 -8.50 8.15 19.62
CA ALA A 290 -7.77 8.94 18.64
C ALA A 290 -6.25 8.64 18.67
N ILE A 291 -5.62 8.55 17.51
CA ILE A 291 -4.17 8.57 17.34
C ILE A 291 -3.83 9.75 16.42
N THR A 292 -3.23 10.79 16.97
CA THR A 292 -3.17 12.11 16.33
C THR A 292 -2.09 13.00 16.94
N GLN A 293 -1.66 14.04 16.22
CA GLN A 293 -0.83 15.08 16.82
C GLN A 293 -1.60 15.84 17.92
N GLU A 294 -0.93 16.21 19.00
CA GLU A 294 -1.52 17.00 20.08
C GLU A 294 -2.01 18.36 19.56
N ASN A 295 -3.16 18.82 20.05
CA ASN A 295 -3.85 20.04 19.62
C ASN A 295 -4.31 20.06 18.13
N SER A 296 -4.28 18.93 17.42
CA SER A 296 -4.87 18.82 16.07
C SER A 296 -6.40 18.98 16.09
N LEU A 297 -7.04 18.99 14.91
CA LEU A 297 -8.50 18.97 14.82
C LEU A 297 -9.10 17.74 15.52
N LEU A 298 -8.55 16.55 15.23
CA LEU A 298 -9.02 15.28 15.78
C LEU A 298 -8.73 15.16 17.28
N ASP A 299 -7.60 15.69 17.73
CA ASP A 299 -7.25 15.71 19.16
C ASP A 299 -8.23 16.56 19.97
N ASN A 300 -8.58 17.73 19.44
CA ASN A 300 -9.58 18.61 20.03
C ASN A 300 -10.99 17.99 19.98
N THR A 301 -11.40 17.40 18.87
CA THR A 301 -12.67 16.64 18.76
C THR A 301 -12.75 15.55 19.83
N ALA A 302 -11.76 14.65 19.88
CA ALA A 302 -11.74 13.54 20.83
C ALA A 302 -11.73 14.01 22.30
N ARG A 303 -11.06 15.13 22.60
CA ARG A 303 -11.03 15.75 23.93
C ARG A 303 -12.34 16.42 24.31
N ILE A 304 -13.02 17.08 23.38
CA ILE A 304 -14.30 17.78 23.61
C ILE A 304 -15.46 16.80 23.72
N GLU A 305 -15.49 15.76 22.87
CA GLU A 305 -16.51 14.71 22.88
C GLU A 305 -16.29 13.67 24.00
N GLY A 306 -15.11 13.65 24.63
CA GLY A 306 -14.82 12.76 25.77
C GLY A 306 -14.59 11.30 25.37
N TRP A 307 -13.80 11.08 24.31
CA TRP A 307 -13.42 9.75 23.81
C TRP A 307 -12.57 8.97 24.83
N LEU A 308 -12.54 7.64 24.72
CA LEU A 308 -11.89 6.74 25.69
C LEU A 308 -10.41 7.02 25.92
N ALA A 309 -9.66 7.32 24.84
CA ALA A 309 -8.23 7.59 24.89
C ALA A 309 -7.77 8.43 23.68
N ARG A 310 -6.61 9.08 23.85
CA ARG A 310 -5.89 9.82 22.81
C ARG A 310 -4.41 9.45 22.92
N PHE A 311 -3.77 9.15 21.79
CA PHE A 311 -2.34 8.83 21.71
C PHE A 311 -1.62 9.76 20.73
N PRO A 312 -0.40 10.22 21.03
CA PRO A 312 0.30 11.19 20.20
C PRO A 312 0.86 10.58 18.90
N MET A 313 0.73 11.32 17.81
CA MET A 313 1.58 11.21 16.63
C MET A 313 2.55 12.39 16.63
N PHE A 314 3.85 12.11 16.66
CA PHE A 314 4.88 13.16 16.69
C PHE A 314 5.12 13.76 15.30
N ASP A 315 5.57 15.01 15.25
CA ASP A 315 5.87 15.73 14.01
C ASP A 315 7.06 15.10 13.25
N TRP A 316 8.09 14.65 13.97
CA TRP A 316 9.27 13.93 13.47
C TRP A 316 9.03 12.45 13.09
N VAL A 317 7.81 11.92 13.25
CA VAL A 317 7.40 10.61 12.70
C VAL A 317 6.67 10.83 11.37
N GLY A 318 7.25 10.31 10.29
CA GLY A 318 6.61 10.28 8.97
C GLY A 318 5.50 9.22 8.91
N GLY A 319 4.45 9.44 8.11
CA GLY A 319 3.32 8.51 8.05
C GLY A 319 3.75 7.09 7.67
N ARG A 320 4.53 6.95 6.61
CA ARG A 320 5.07 5.65 6.11
C ARG A 320 6.11 5.00 7.04
N THR A 321 6.60 5.70 8.06
CA THR A 321 7.53 5.19 9.10
C THR A 321 6.90 5.21 10.51
N SER A 322 5.56 5.20 10.58
CA SER A 322 4.81 5.34 11.84
C SER A 322 4.41 4.02 12.50
N GLU A 323 4.68 2.87 11.89
CA GLU A 323 4.27 1.55 12.40
C GLU A 323 4.79 1.27 13.83
N MET A 324 6.04 1.65 14.10
CA MET A 324 6.66 1.51 15.43
C MET A 324 6.21 2.59 16.45
N SER A 325 5.19 3.40 16.12
CA SER A 325 4.57 4.38 17.03
C SER A 325 3.21 3.87 17.51
N ALA A 326 2.45 4.68 18.26
CA ALA A 326 1.08 4.34 18.66
C ALA A 326 0.20 3.88 17.49
N VAL A 327 0.43 4.38 16.26
CA VAL A 327 -0.29 4.02 15.03
C VAL A 327 -0.38 2.51 14.80
N GLY A 328 0.75 1.79 14.86
CA GLY A 328 0.78 0.33 14.69
C GLY A 328 0.76 -0.44 16.00
N LEU A 329 1.47 0.06 17.02
CA LEU A 329 1.59 -0.64 18.29
C LEU A 329 0.26 -0.75 19.06
N LEU A 330 -0.66 0.22 18.96
CA LEU A 330 -1.97 0.11 19.62
C LEU A 330 -2.86 -0.99 19.02
N PRO A 331 -3.19 -0.97 17.70
CA PRO A 331 -3.99 -2.05 17.12
C PRO A 331 -3.31 -3.42 17.28
N ALA A 332 -1.99 -3.52 17.09
CA ALA A 332 -1.27 -4.77 17.27
C ALA A 332 -1.37 -5.32 18.72
N ALA A 333 -1.19 -4.48 19.73
CA ALA A 333 -1.32 -4.90 21.13
C ALA A 333 -2.75 -5.36 21.48
N LEU A 334 -3.78 -4.73 20.91
CA LEU A 334 -5.18 -5.12 21.09
C LEU A 334 -5.52 -6.47 20.43
N GLN A 335 -4.80 -6.84 19.37
CA GLN A 335 -4.84 -8.18 18.76
C GLN A 335 -4.00 -9.23 19.53
N GLY A 336 -3.33 -8.84 20.61
CA GLY A 336 -2.47 -9.73 21.41
C GLY A 336 -1.08 -9.98 20.81
N ILE A 337 -0.65 -9.18 19.84
CA ILE A 337 0.68 -9.28 19.23
C ILE A 337 1.74 -8.74 20.20
N ASP A 338 2.90 -9.40 20.28
CA ASP A 338 4.04 -8.92 21.09
C ASP A 338 4.73 -7.70 20.44
N ILE A 339 4.18 -6.53 20.73
CA ILE A 339 4.71 -5.24 20.31
C ILE A 339 6.11 -4.93 20.88
N LYS A 340 6.50 -5.53 22.01
CA LYS A 340 7.85 -5.36 22.56
C LYS A 340 8.86 -6.20 21.78
N GLY A 341 8.46 -7.40 21.37
CA GLY A 341 9.18 -8.21 20.40
C GLY A 341 9.40 -7.50 19.06
N MET A 342 8.38 -6.80 18.53
CA MET A 342 8.51 -5.97 17.32
C MET A 342 9.58 -4.88 17.48
N LEU A 343 9.46 -4.06 18.54
CA LEU A 343 10.40 -2.98 18.81
C LEU A 343 11.83 -3.51 19.01
N ALA A 344 12.00 -4.61 19.77
CA ALA A 344 13.30 -5.23 19.99
C ALA A 344 13.93 -5.77 18.69
N GLY A 345 13.14 -6.39 17.82
CA GLY A 345 13.62 -6.87 16.52
C GLY A 345 14.03 -5.73 15.58
N ALA A 346 13.24 -4.67 15.57
CA ALA A 346 13.54 -3.45 14.82
C ALA A 346 14.81 -2.75 15.36
N ALA A 347 15.01 -2.71 16.68
CA ALA A 347 16.16 -2.08 17.34
C ALA A 347 17.48 -2.79 17.02
N LEU A 348 17.48 -4.13 16.98
CA LEU A 348 18.65 -4.94 16.63
C LEU A 348 19.02 -4.78 15.15
N MET A 349 18.03 -4.70 14.26
CA MET A 349 18.29 -4.38 12.86
C MET A 349 18.88 -2.96 12.71
N ASP A 350 18.40 -1.99 13.49
CA ASP A 350 18.99 -0.65 13.55
C ASP A 350 20.46 -0.68 14.02
N GLU A 351 20.79 -1.48 15.04
CA GLU A 351 22.17 -1.67 15.51
C GLU A 351 23.07 -2.24 14.41
N ALA A 352 22.63 -3.32 13.75
CA ALA A 352 23.34 -3.90 12.61
C ALA A 352 23.54 -2.90 11.45
N ASN A 353 22.57 -2.01 11.25
CA ASN A 353 22.59 -0.97 10.23
C ASN A 353 23.46 0.25 10.55
N ARG A 354 24.03 0.35 11.76
CA ARG A 354 24.98 1.42 12.14
C ARG A 354 26.43 1.10 11.79
N THR A 355 26.74 -0.11 11.29
CA THR A 355 28.09 -0.43 10.82
C THR A 355 28.40 0.33 9.52
N THR A 356 29.58 0.96 9.45
CA THR A 356 30.02 1.76 8.30
C THR A 356 30.72 0.92 7.23
N VAL A 357 30.75 -0.41 7.35
CA VAL A 357 31.30 -1.31 6.34
C VAL A 357 30.14 -1.84 5.50
N VAL A 358 30.03 -1.43 4.22
CA VAL A 358 28.92 -1.79 3.31
C VAL A 358 28.61 -3.28 3.35
N LYS A 359 29.65 -4.12 3.26
CA LYS A 359 29.56 -5.58 3.25
C LYS A 359 28.96 -6.20 4.52
N ASN A 360 29.02 -5.50 5.65
CA ASN A 360 28.48 -5.93 6.94
C ASN A 360 27.15 -5.23 7.29
N ASN A 361 26.68 -4.28 6.47
CA ASN A 361 25.49 -3.49 6.72
C ASN A 361 24.35 -3.96 5.79
N PRO A 362 23.29 -4.61 6.31
CA PRO A 362 22.27 -5.21 5.45
C PRO A 362 21.44 -4.17 4.70
N ALA A 363 21.17 -2.99 5.29
CA ALA A 363 20.50 -1.90 4.57
C ALA A 363 21.40 -1.28 3.49
N ALA A 364 22.71 -1.17 3.72
CA ALA A 364 23.65 -0.69 2.70
C ALA A 364 23.79 -1.69 1.54
N LEU A 365 23.80 -3.00 1.82
CA LEU A 365 23.75 -4.04 0.78
C LEU A 365 22.48 -3.96 -0.07
N LEU A 366 21.31 -3.74 0.54
CA LEU A 366 20.07 -3.48 -0.21
C LEU A 366 20.20 -2.21 -1.07
N ALA A 367 20.64 -1.09 -0.48
CA ALA A 367 20.80 0.17 -1.21
C ALA A 367 21.82 0.08 -2.35
N LEU A 368 22.93 -0.65 -2.17
CA LEU A 368 23.92 -0.98 -3.21
C LEU A 368 23.27 -1.76 -4.36
N CYS A 369 22.50 -2.80 -4.03
CA CYS A 369 21.82 -3.62 -5.02
C CYS A 369 20.76 -2.84 -5.79
N TRP A 370 20.00 -1.98 -5.11
CA TRP A 370 19.02 -1.09 -5.75
C TRP A 370 19.73 -0.10 -6.66
N TYR A 371 20.75 0.61 -6.18
CA TYR A 371 21.51 1.58 -6.97
C TYR A 371 22.13 0.92 -8.21
N TRP A 372 22.71 -0.26 -8.06
CA TRP A 372 23.22 -1.04 -9.18
C TRP A 372 22.09 -1.44 -10.14
N ALA A 373 20.99 -2.02 -9.65
CA ALA A 373 19.91 -2.53 -10.51
C ALA A 373 19.20 -1.42 -11.29
N THR A 374 19.05 -0.22 -10.71
CA THR A 374 18.33 0.94 -11.27
C THR A 374 19.23 1.99 -11.92
N ASP A 375 20.52 1.68 -12.13
CA ASP A 375 21.54 2.60 -12.65
C ASP A 375 21.69 3.92 -11.86
N GLY A 376 21.25 3.92 -10.59
CA GLY A 376 21.16 5.11 -9.74
C GLY A 376 20.09 6.13 -10.17
N VAL A 377 19.29 5.84 -11.18
CA VAL A 377 18.32 6.77 -11.82
C VAL A 377 16.90 6.21 -11.94
N GLY A 378 16.61 5.07 -11.30
CA GLY A 378 15.28 4.45 -11.35
C GLY A 378 14.99 3.65 -12.64
N SER A 379 16.02 3.17 -13.35
CA SER A 379 15.87 2.51 -14.66
C SER A 379 15.13 1.16 -14.63
N LYS A 380 14.92 0.59 -13.44
CA LYS A 380 14.21 -0.68 -13.23
C LYS A 380 13.25 -0.60 -12.04
N ASP A 381 12.15 -1.31 -12.17
CA ASP A 381 11.16 -1.53 -11.12
C ASP A 381 11.62 -2.65 -10.15
N MET A 382 11.18 -2.57 -8.89
CA MET A 382 11.38 -3.61 -7.89
C MET A 382 10.15 -4.52 -7.83
N VAL A 383 10.35 -5.83 -7.91
CA VAL A 383 9.27 -6.80 -7.67
C VAL A 383 9.54 -7.60 -6.39
N VAL A 384 8.71 -7.43 -5.38
CA VAL A 384 8.83 -8.12 -4.08
C VAL A 384 7.95 -9.38 -4.09
N LEU A 385 8.56 -10.54 -3.86
CA LEU A 385 7.89 -11.84 -3.89
C LEU A 385 8.07 -12.57 -2.56
N PRO A 386 7.17 -12.38 -1.58
CA PRO A 386 7.15 -13.19 -0.38
C PRO A 386 6.64 -14.60 -0.70
N TYR A 387 7.38 -15.62 -0.26
CA TYR A 387 6.96 -17.03 -0.29
C TYR A 387 6.42 -17.44 1.08
N LYS A 388 5.44 -16.66 1.57
CA LYS A 388 4.69 -16.91 2.80
C LYS A 388 3.39 -16.11 2.76
N ASP A 389 2.26 -16.79 2.98
CA ASP A 389 0.93 -16.17 2.89
C ASP A 389 0.75 -14.98 3.85
N SER A 390 1.21 -15.08 5.10
CA SER A 390 1.10 -13.99 6.08
C SER A 390 1.95 -12.75 5.72
N LEU A 391 2.88 -12.85 4.78
CA LEU A 391 3.66 -11.71 4.28
C LEU A 391 3.08 -11.09 3.00
N LEU A 392 1.88 -11.50 2.57
CA LEU A 392 1.17 -11.00 1.39
C LEU A 392 1.14 -9.46 1.29
N LEU A 393 0.85 -8.78 2.40
CA LEU A 393 0.73 -7.32 2.42
C LEU A 393 2.07 -6.58 2.52
N PHE A 394 3.20 -7.30 2.61
CA PHE A 394 4.52 -6.67 2.70
C PHE A 394 4.89 -5.87 1.45
N SER A 395 4.54 -6.35 0.25
CA SER A 395 4.72 -5.59 -1.00
C SER A 395 3.92 -4.29 -0.99
N ARG A 396 2.67 -4.32 -0.51
CA ARG A 396 1.77 -3.15 -0.40
C ARG A 396 2.26 -2.14 0.65
N TYR A 397 2.84 -2.61 1.76
CA TYR A 397 3.54 -1.75 2.71
C TYR A 397 4.78 -1.09 2.07
N LEU A 398 5.62 -1.87 1.38
CA LEU A 398 6.81 -1.37 0.71
C LEU A 398 6.50 -0.43 -0.45
N GLN A 399 5.35 -0.55 -1.12
CA GLN A 399 4.90 0.43 -2.11
C GLN A 399 4.87 1.84 -1.53
N GLN A 400 4.25 2.06 -0.37
CA GLN A 400 4.28 3.38 0.24
C GLN A 400 5.69 3.74 0.74
N LEU A 401 6.34 2.83 1.48
CA LEU A 401 7.64 3.12 2.09
C LEU A 401 8.71 3.51 1.05
N VAL A 402 8.78 2.81 -0.08
CA VAL A 402 9.75 3.04 -1.14
C VAL A 402 9.28 4.13 -2.11
N MET A 403 8.07 4.03 -2.67
CA MET A 403 7.66 4.93 -3.77
C MET A 403 7.37 6.35 -3.27
N GLU A 404 6.75 6.52 -2.09
CA GLU A 404 6.48 7.86 -1.53
C GLU A 404 7.78 8.51 -0.99
N SER A 405 8.77 7.70 -0.59
CA SER A 405 10.09 8.21 -0.16
C SER A 405 11.00 8.55 -1.34
N LEU A 406 11.05 7.73 -2.38
CA LEU A 406 12.04 7.84 -3.45
C LEU A 406 11.52 8.51 -4.72
N GLY A 407 10.20 8.52 -4.94
CA GLY A 407 9.54 9.16 -6.09
C GLY A 407 9.58 10.69 -5.99
N LYS A 408 10.63 11.32 -6.54
CA LYS A 408 10.93 12.75 -6.31
C LYS A 408 11.38 13.46 -7.59
N GLU A 409 10.73 14.60 -7.86
CA GLU A 409 11.06 15.42 -9.04
C GLU A 409 12.42 16.10 -8.91
N PHE A 410 12.76 16.59 -7.72
CA PHE A 410 13.99 17.36 -7.46
C PHE A 410 14.91 16.67 -6.44
N ASP A 411 16.21 16.92 -6.59
CA ASP A 411 17.25 16.57 -5.61
C ASP A 411 17.44 17.68 -4.55
N LEU A 412 18.30 17.43 -3.56
CA LEU A 412 18.61 18.35 -2.46
C LEU A 412 19.34 19.63 -2.90
N ASP A 413 19.94 19.63 -4.10
CA ASP A 413 20.58 20.79 -4.72
C ASP A 413 19.60 21.58 -5.62
N GLY A 414 18.35 21.12 -5.76
CA GLY A 414 17.29 21.74 -6.57
C GLY A 414 17.29 21.33 -8.04
N ASN A 415 18.12 20.36 -8.46
CA ASN A 415 18.14 19.86 -9.82
C ASN A 415 16.96 18.92 -10.08
N ARG A 416 16.38 18.98 -11.28
CA ARG A 416 15.29 18.08 -11.69
C ARG A 416 15.84 16.70 -12.05
N VAL A 417 15.55 15.70 -11.23
CA VAL A 417 16.05 14.30 -11.36
C VAL A 417 14.97 13.30 -11.75
N ASN A 418 13.70 13.49 -11.34
CA ASN A 418 12.62 12.51 -11.53
C ASN A 418 12.96 11.09 -11.03
N GLN A 419 13.57 11.01 -9.85
CA GLN A 419 14.02 9.77 -9.23
C GLN A 419 12.83 8.92 -8.75
N GLY A 420 13.02 7.61 -8.64
CA GLY A 420 12.05 6.69 -8.05
C GLY A 420 12.44 5.23 -8.24
N ILE A 421 11.74 4.33 -7.52
CA ILE A 421 11.73 2.89 -7.81
C ILE A 421 10.27 2.44 -7.66
N SER A 422 9.62 2.03 -8.75
CA SER A 422 8.27 1.46 -8.67
C SER A 422 8.33 0.13 -7.93
N VAL A 423 7.37 -0.14 -7.04
CA VAL A 423 7.29 -1.42 -6.33
C VAL A 423 6.04 -2.19 -6.76
N TYR A 424 6.23 -3.41 -7.19
CA TYR A 424 5.17 -4.39 -7.47
C TYR A 424 5.38 -5.63 -6.62
N GLY A 425 4.36 -6.47 -6.46
CA GLY A 425 4.48 -7.71 -5.72
C GLY A 425 3.16 -8.18 -5.12
N ASN A 426 3.01 -9.50 -5.02
CA ASN A 426 1.87 -10.15 -4.38
C ASN A 426 2.40 -11.32 -3.52
N LYS A 427 2.41 -12.57 -4.00
CA LYS A 427 3.05 -13.70 -3.30
C LYS A 427 3.43 -14.89 -4.20
N GLY A 428 4.51 -15.54 -3.82
CA GLY A 428 4.89 -16.87 -4.31
C GLY A 428 4.17 -17.97 -3.52
N SER A 429 3.78 -19.09 -4.14
CA SER A 429 3.94 -19.43 -5.57
C SER A 429 2.82 -18.91 -6.48
N THR A 430 1.76 -18.29 -5.95
CA THR A 430 0.58 -17.85 -6.72
C THR A 430 0.94 -17.07 -7.98
N ASP A 431 1.89 -16.13 -7.90
CA ASP A 431 2.28 -15.28 -9.03
C ASP A 431 2.99 -16.03 -10.18
N GLN A 432 3.47 -17.25 -9.94
CA GLN A 432 3.98 -18.14 -11.01
C GLN A 432 2.92 -18.42 -12.08
N HIS A 433 1.64 -18.36 -11.69
CA HIS A 433 0.48 -18.49 -12.56
C HIS A 433 -0.12 -17.15 -13.00
N ALA A 434 0.57 -16.03 -12.73
CA ALA A 434 0.20 -14.69 -13.15
C ALA A 434 1.32 -14.01 -13.96
N TYR A 435 2.14 -13.15 -13.33
CA TYR A 435 3.06 -12.25 -14.02
C TYR A 435 4.53 -12.71 -14.03
N ILE A 436 4.87 -13.86 -13.43
CA ILE A 436 6.25 -14.41 -13.51
C ILE A 436 6.70 -14.67 -14.96
N GLN A 437 5.76 -14.93 -15.89
CA GLN A 437 6.06 -15.01 -17.32
C GLN A 437 6.66 -13.69 -17.86
N GLN A 438 6.09 -12.53 -17.48
CA GLN A 438 6.68 -11.22 -17.78
C GLN A 438 8.04 -11.07 -17.10
N LEU A 439 8.18 -11.54 -15.85
CA LEU A 439 9.46 -11.45 -15.14
C LEU A 439 10.57 -12.31 -15.75
N ARG A 440 10.22 -13.36 -16.49
CA ARG A 440 11.19 -14.28 -17.09
C ARG A 440 11.53 -13.94 -18.54
N GLU A 441 10.52 -13.67 -19.37
CA GLU A 441 10.68 -13.53 -20.83
C GLU A 441 10.31 -12.14 -21.37
N GLY A 442 9.68 -11.29 -20.55
CA GLY A 442 9.33 -9.92 -20.91
C GLY A 442 10.52 -8.95 -20.92
N VAL A 443 10.21 -7.66 -21.10
CA VAL A 443 11.19 -6.54 -21.08
C VAL A 443 12.05 -6.59 -19.81
N GLN A 444 13.32 -6.19 -19.87
CA GLN A 444 14.25 -6.27 -18.73
C GLN A 444 14.21 -5.00 -17.86
N ASN A 445 13.01 -4.52 -17.53
CA ASN A 445 12.76 -3.31 -16.76
C ASN A 445 12.59 -3.54 -15.25
N PHE A 446 13.05 -4.67 -14.69
CA PHE A 446 12.86 -4.98 -13.27
C PHE A 446 14.01 -5.79 -12.67
N PHE A 447 14.07 -5.80 -11.34
CA PHE A 447 14.81 -6.76 -10.51
C PHE A 447 13.88 -7.33 -9.42
N VAL A 448 14.19 -8.53 -8.93
CA VAL A 448 13.31 -9.26 -7.99
C VAL A 448 13.90 -9.32 -6.58
N THR A 449 13.10 -9.05 -5.56
CA THR A 449 13.46 -9.33 -4.16
C THR A 449 12.56 -10.43 -3.61
N PHE A 450 13.13 -11.61 -3.39
CA PHE A 450 12.45 -12.72 -2.74
C PHE A 450 12.46 -12.53 -1.22
N ILE A 451 11.33 -12.76 -0.56
CA ILE A 451 11.27 -12.92 0.90
C ILE A 451 11.04 -14.41 1.21
N GLU A 452 12.07 -15.05 1.76
CA GLU A 452 12.08 -16.47 2.11
C GLU A 452 11.81 -16.65 3.61
N VAL A 453 11.05 -17.67 3.98
CA VAL A 453 10.82 -18.05 5.38
C VAL A 453 11.25 -19.49 5.56
N LEU A 454 12.28 -19.75 6.37
CA LEU A 454 12.90 -21.08 6.51
C LEU A 454 12.07 -22.07 7.34
N ARG A 455 11.06 -21.59 8.08
CA ARG A 455 10.14 -22.41 8.85
C ARG A 455 8.73 -22.27 8.30
N ASP A 456 8.24 -23.35 7.71
CA ASP A 456 6.90 -23.43 7.15
C ASP A 456 5.81 -23.44 8.23
N ARG A 457 6.05 -24.16 9.33
CA ARG A 457 5.09 -24.40 10.41
C ARG A 457 5.78 -24.41 11.79
N PRO A 458 5.04 -24.20 12.88
CA PRO A 458 5.54 -24.44 14.23
C PRO A 458 6.05 -25.90 14.37
N PRO A 459 7.15 -26.15 15.11
CA PRO A 459 7.72 -27.49 15.26
C PRO A 459 6.70 -28.55 15.67
N GLY A 460 6.78 -29.75 15.08
CA GLY A 460 5.88 -30.86 15.38
C GLY A 460 4.52 -30.80 14.68
N HIS A 461 4.32 -29.84 13.76
CA HIS A 461 3.12 -29.74 12.90
C HIS A 461 3.43 -30.11 11.44
N ASP A 462 4.54 -30.80 11.24
CA ASP A 462 5.05 -31.26 9.96
C ASP A 462 4.14 -32.38 9.44
N TRP A 463 3.55 -32.16 8.26
CA TRP A 463 2.69 -33.13 7.59
C TRP A 463 3.29 -33.44 6.22
N GLU A 464 3.67 -34.69 6.04
CA GLU A 464 4.12 -35.23 4.77
C GLU A 464 2.90 -35.41 3.83
N LEU A 465 3.01 -34.83 2.64
CA LEU A 465 2.11 -35.09 1.50
C LEU A 465 2.42 -36.45 0.88
N GLU A 466 3.71 -36.71 0.73
CA GLU A 466 4.32 -37.92 0.18
C GLU A 466 5.57 -38.25 1.03
N PRO A 467 6.08 -39.49 1.04
CA PRO A 467 7.18 -39.89 1.93
C PRO A 467 8.41 -38.96 1.85
N GLY A 468 8.67 -38.24 2.94
CA GLY A 468 9.76 -37.27 3.06
C GLY A 468 9.54 -35.93 2.33
N VAL A 469 8.31 -35.57 1.96
CA VAL A 469 7.98 -34.30 1.26
C VAL A 469 6.75 -33.64 1.90
N THR A 470 6.90 -32.38 2.32
CA THR A 470 5.84 -31.54 2.89
C THR A 470 5.35 -30.47 1.89
N CYS A 471 4.27 -29.74 2.23
CA CYS A 471 3.90 -28.53 1.50
C CYS A 471 5.02 -27.47 1.50
N GLY A 472 5.85 -27.43 2.55
CA GLY A 472 6.96 -26.49 2.69
C GLY A 472 8.06 -26.75 1.67
N ASP A 473 8.43 -28.01 1.48
CA ASP A 473 9.43 -28.43 0.49
C ASP A 473 9.02 -28.04 -0.93
N TYR A 474 7.72 -28.15 -1.27
CA TYR A 474 7.17 -27.64 -2.53
C TYR A 474 7.27 -26.12 -2.65
N LEU A 475 6.96 -25.37 -1.58
CA LEU A 475 7.03 -23.90 -1.58
C LEU A 475 8.47 -23.40 -1.71
N PHE A 476 9.40 -24.00 -0.97
CA PHE A 476 10.85 -23.80 -1.11
C PHE A 476 11.33 -24.15 -2.51
N GLY A 477 10.98 -25.33 -3.03
CA GLY A 477 11.33 -25.74 -4.40
C GLY A 477 10.80 -24.77 -5.47
N MET A 478 9.59 -24.24 -5.28
CA MET A 478 9.00 -23.22 -6.14
C MET A 478 9.72 -21.86 -6.07
N LEU A 479 10.18 -21.43 -4.88
CA LEU A 479 11.03 -20.24 -4.72
C LEU A 479 12.35 -20.42 -5.46
N GLN A 480 13.07 -21.49 -5.13
CA GLN A 480 14.42 -21.75 -5.65
C GLN A 480 14.41 -22.03 -7.16
N GLY A 481 13.37 -22.70 -7.67
CA GLY A 481 13.12 -22.88 -9.10
C GLY A 481 12.89 -21.54 -9.82
N THR A 482 12.06 -20.65 -9.26
CA THR A 482 11.82 -19.30 -9.82
C THR A 482 13.10 -18.46 -9.84
N ARG A 483 13.80 -18.38 -8.71
CA ARG A 483 15.09 -17.68 -8.56
C ARG A 483 16.12 -18.18 -9.58
N SER A 484 16.19 -19.50 -9.79
CA SER A 484 17.09 -20.11 -10.78
C SER A 484 16.69 -19.81 -12.22
N ALA A 485 15.40 -19.89 -12.56
CA ALA A 485 14.88 -19.63 -13.90
C ALA A 485 15.02 -18.14 -14.31
N LEU A 486 14.86 -17.22 -13.35
CA LEU A 486 15.15 -15.80 -13.52
C LEU A 486 16.64 -15.57 -13.77
N TYR A 487 17.51 -16.16 -12.96
CA TYR A 487 18.97 -16.00 -13.08
C TYR A 487 19.55 -16.56 -14.39
N ALA A 488 18.98 -17.66 -14.89
CA ALA A 488 19.29 -18.20 -16.22
C ALA A 488 19.00 -17.16 -17.32
N ASN A 489 17.88 -16.44 -17.22
CA ASN A 489 17.46 -15.39 -18.14
C ASN A 489 18.05 -13.99 -17.83
N GLU A 490 19.23 -13.94 -17.19
CA GLU A 490 19.97 -12.70 -16.84
C GLU A 490 19.16 -11.72 -15.96
N ARG A 491 18.19 -12.21 -15.19
CA ARG A 491 17.39 -11.38 -14.28
C ARG A 491 18.03 -11.35 -12.90
N GLU A 492 18.32 -10.14 -12.44
CA GLU A 492 18.95 -9.89 -11.15
C GLU A 492 17.96 -10.12 -10.01
N SER A 493 18.44 -10.68 -8.91
CA SER A 493 17.61 -10.85 -7.72
C SER A 493 18.37 -10.72 -6.40
N ILE A 494 17.61 -10.37 -5.36
CA ILE A 494 18.01 -10.32 -3.96
C ILE A 494 17.15 -11.37 -3.23
N THR A 495 17.70 -12.06 -2.24
CA THR A 495 16.90 -12.92 -1.33
C THR A 495 17.10 -12.47 0.11
N VAL A 496 16.02 -12.08 0.77
CA VAL A 496 15.95 -11.79 2.21
C VAL A 496 15.30 -12.99 2.87
N SER A 497 16.07 -13.79 3.63
CA SER A 497 15.54 -14.96 4.32
C SER A 497 15.39 -14.68 5.81
N VAL A 498 14.25 -15.05 6.40
CA VAL A 498 14.03 -15.04 7.85
C VAL A 498 13.76 -16.46 8.36
N GLN A 499 14.18 -16.76 9.58
CA GLN A 499 13.98 -18.09 10.16
C GLN A 499 12.50 -18.45 10.31
N GLU A 500 11.65 -17.50 10.71
CA GLU A 500 10.22 -17.65 10.95
C GLU A 500 9.56 -16.26 10.89
N VAL A 501 8.25 -16.18 10.62
CA VAL A 501 7.49 -14.92 10.77
C VAL A 501 7.08 -14.77 12.23
N THR A 502 7.68 -13.80 12.90
CA THR A 502 7.50 -13.52 14.32
C THR A 502 7.45 -12.01 14.52
N PRO A 503 6.94 -11.51 15.66
CA PRO A 503 6.95 -10.07 15.95
C PRO A 503 8.36 -9.47 15.80
N ARG A 504 9.39 -10.19 16.27
CA ARG A 504 10.80 -9.81 16.16
C ARG A 504 11.29 -9.74 14.71
N SER A 505 11.02 -10.75 13.88
CA SER A 505 11.49 -10.76 12.48
C SER A 505 10.74 -9.78 11.59
N VAL A 506 9.44 -9.55 11.83
CA VAL A 506 8.66 -8.50 11.14
C VAL A 506 9.17 -7.11 11.52
N GLY A 507 9.45 -6.85 12.80
CA GLY A 507 10.07 -5.60 13.24
C GLY A 507 11.43 -5.35 12.59
N ALA A 508 12.26 -6.39 12.48
CA ALA A 508 13.53 -6.34 11.77
C ALA A 508 13.37 -6.07 10.26
N LEU A 509 12.39 -6.71 9.58
CA LEU A 509 12.12 -6.46 8.16
C LEU A 509 11.70 -5.02 7.90
N ILE A 510 10.82 -4.45 8.74
CA ILE A 510 10.42 -3.03 8.65
C ILE A 510 11.66 -2.12 8.79
N ALA A 511 12.44 -2.29 9.86
CA ALA A 511 13.63 -1.49 10.12
C ALA A 511 14.70 -1.59 9.01
N LEU A 512 14.86 -2.77 8.41
CA LEU A 512 15.79 -3.01 7.31
C LEU A 512 15.43 -2.16 6.08
N TYR A 513 14.17 -2.17 5.67
CA TYR A 513 13.72 -1.43 4.48
C TYR A 513 13.61 0.08 4.73
N GLU A 514 13.19 0.51 5.93
CA GLU A 514 13.21 1.94 6.29
C GLU A 514 14.63 2.53 6.18
N ARG A 515 15.62 1.77 6.67
CA ARG A 515 17.02 2.17 6.57
C ARG A 515 17.54 2.13 5.14
N ALA A 516 17.22 1.08 4.38
CA ALA A 516 17.68 0.93 3.00
C ALA A 516 17.16 2.07 2.11
N VAL A 517 15.91 2.51 2.32
CA VAL A 517 15.32 3.71 1.70
C VAL A 517 16.11 4.97 2.09
N GLY A 518 16.42 5.17 3.37
CA GLY A 518 17.21 6.32 3.83
C GLY A 518 18.62 6.36 3.21
N ILE A 519 19.33 5.23 3.18
CA ILE A 519 20.66 5.13 2.55
C ILE A 519 20.58 5.36 1.04
N TYR A 520 19.66 4.70 0.33
CA TYR A 520 19.51 4.88 -1.12
C TYR A 520 19.20 6.34 -1.48
N ALA A 521 18.30 6.99 -0.74
CA ALA A 521 17.96 8.40 -0.96
C ALA A 521 19.18 9.32 -0.86
N LEU A 522 20.10 9.06 0.09
CA LEU A 522 21.35 9.80 0.22
C LEU A 522 22.35 9.50 -0.91
N LEU A 523 22.40 8.26 -1.42
CA LEU A 523 23.22 7.91 -2.60
C LEU A 523 22.76 8.59 -3.89
N VAL A 524 21.46 8.92 -4.00
CA VAL A 524 20.85 9.62 -5.15
C VAL A 524 20.46 11.07 -4.85
N ASN A 525 20.92 11.62 -3.72
CA ASN A 525 20.80 13.03 -3.32
C ASN A 525 19.36 13.58 -3.14
N ILE A 526 18.37 12.79 -2.71
CA ILE A 526 16.97 13.25 -2.54
C ILE A 526 16.52 13.30 -1.07
N ASN A 527 15.56 14.19 -0.75
CA ASN A 527 14.86 14.16 0.54
C ASN A 527 13.87 12.99 0.59
N ALA A 528 14.19 11.93 1.34
CA ALA A 528 13.33 10.75 1.53
C ALA A 528 12.02 11.06 2.30
N TYR A 529 11.95 12.16 3.04
CA TYR A 529 11.06 12.30 4.20
C TYR A 529 9.93 13.32 4.02
N HIS A 530 9.94 14.13 2.96
CA HIS A 530 8.77 14.92 2.53
C HIS A 530 7.85 14.15 1.56
N GLN A 531 6.72 14.75 1.14
CA GLN A 531 5.79 14.20 0.13
C GLN A 531 5.06 15.29 -0.69
N PRO A 532 5.77 16.17 -1.42
CA PRO A 532 5.13 17.31 -2.12
C PRO A 532 4.08 16.89 -3.16
N GLY A 533 4.24 15.73 -3.82
CA GLY A 533 3.35 15.27 -4.88
C GLY A 533 1.90 15.01 -4.46
N VAL A 534 1.64 14.61 -3.20
CA VAL A 534 0.27 14.31 -2.75
C VAL A 534 -0.56 15.57 -2.50
N GLU A 535 0.07 16.71 -2.22
CA GLU A 535 -0.64 17.97 -1.97
C GLU A 535 -1.25 18.55 -3.25
N ALA A 536 -0.61 18.34 -4.41
CA ALA A 536 -1.15 18.72 -5.72
C ALA A 536 -2.48 17.98 -6.01
N GLY A 537 -2.53 16.67 -5.75
CA GLY A 537 -3.75 15.86 -5.91
C GLY A 537 -4.88 16.31 -4.99
N LYS A 538 -4.59 16.58 -3.71
CA LYS A 538 -5.57 17.12 -2.74
C LYS A 538 -6.12 18.47 -3.18
N LYS A 539 -5.28 19.37 -3.68
CA LYS A 539 -5.69 20.69 -4.18
C LYS A 539 -6.65 20.56 -5.36
N ALA A 540 -6.30 19.76 -6.37
CA ALA A 540 -7.12 19.54 -7.55
C ALA A 540 -8.49 18.91 -7.19
N ALA A 541 -8.52 17.94 -6.27
CA ALA A 541 -9.77 17.38 -5.76
C ALA A 541 -10.63 18.44 -5.03
N GLY A 542 -10.00 19.34 -4.25
CA GLY A 542 -10.67 20.47 -3.62
C GLY A 542 -11.29 21.46 -4.60
N GLU A 543 -10.61 21.74 -5.71
CA GLU A 543 -11.10 22.59 -6.81
C GLU A 543 -12.34 21.98 -7.48
N VAL A 544 -12.34 20.66 -7.76
CA VAL A 544 -13.51 19.92 -8.29
C VAL A 544 -14.69 19.96 -7.32
N LEU A 545 -14.47 19.73 -6.02
CA LEU A 545 -15.52 19.81 -5.00
C LEU A 545 -16.09 21.23 -4.83
N ALA A 546 -15.25 22.26 -5.01
CA ALA A 546 -15.71 23.65 -5.02
C ALA A 546 -16.55 23.98 -6.26
N LEU A 547 -16.16 23.47 -7.44
CA LEU A 547 -16.95 23.58 -8.66
C LEU A 547 -18.29 22.85 -8.54
N GLN A 548 -18.32 21.64 -7.98
CA GLN A 548 -19.56 20.89 -7.74
C GLN A 548 -20.55 21.66 -6.86
N LYS A 549 -20.07 22.39 -5.85
CA LYS A 549 -20.92 23.27 -5.02
C LYS A 549 -21.48 24.45 -5.82
N ARG A 550 -20.72 25.04 -6.75
CA ARG A 550 -21.23 26.09 -7.65
C ARG A 550 -22.28 25.56 -8.60
N VAL A 551 -22.04 24.39 -9.22
CA VAL A 551 -23.02 23.71 -10.09
C VAL A 551 -24.32 23.43 -9.35
N LEU A 552 -24.26 22.89 -8.13
CA LEU A 552 -25.45 22.69 -7.29
C LEU A 552 -26.18 24.00 -6.98
N ALA A 553 -25.47 25.07 -6.64
CA ALA A 553 -26.10 26.37 -6.39
C ALA A 553 -26.82 26.92 -7.63
N VAL A 554 -26.21 26.82 -8.81
CA VAL A 554 -26.81 27.24 -10.10
C VAL A 554 -28.04 26.42 -10.46
N LEU A 555 -27.98 25.09 -10.31
CA LEU A 555 -29.12 24.21 -10.58
C LEU A 555 -30.26 24.41 -9.57
N ASN A 556 -29.95 24.69 -8.31
CA ASN A 556 -30.94 25.06 -7.29
C ASN A 556 -31.62 26.40 -7.65
N GLU A 557 -30.86 27.43 -8.01
CA GLU A 557 -31.42 28.73 -8.41
C GLU A 557 -32.35 28.61 -9.64
N ALA A 558 -31.96 27.80 -10.63
CA ALA A 558 -32.78 27.53 -11.81
C ALA A 558 -34.06 26.74 -11.47
N SER A 559 -34.03 25.85 -10.46
CA SER A 559 -35.21 25.12 -9.98
C SER A 559 -36.22 25.98 -9.22
N CYS A 560 -35.79 27.13 -8.67
CA CYS A 560 -36.66 28.08 -7.97
C CYS A 560 -37.46 29.01 -8.90
N LYS A 561 -37.35 28.86 -10.23
CA LYS A 561 -38.11 29.65 -11.22
C LYS A 561 -39.39 28.92 -11.61
N GLU A 562 -40.46 29.67 -11.89
CA GLU A 562 -41.70 29.12 -12.47
C GLU A 562 -41.92 29.65 -13.90
N PRO A 563 -42.01 28.77 -14.93
CA PRO A 563 -41.68 27.34 -14.88
C PRO A 563 -40.18 27.11 -14.66
N VAL A 564 -39.81 25.90 -14.21
CA VAL A 564 -38.42 25.48 -13.98
C VAL A 564 -37.60 25.71 -15.25
N GLU A 565 -36.41 26.29 -15.10
CA GLU A 565 -35.52 26.66 -16.20
C GLU A 565 -34.52 25.52 -16.48
N PRO A 566 -34.67 24.73 -17.57
CA PRO A 566 -33.70 23.69 -17.92
C PRO A 566 -32.46 24.34 -18.57
N LEU A 567 -31.29 24.17 -17.96
CA LEU A 567 -30.04 24.80 -18.41
C LEU A 567 -29.20 23.88 -19.30
N THR A 568 -28.57 24.40 -20.35
CA THR A 568 -27.50 23.69 -21.08
C THR A 568 -26.20 23.65 -20.26
N LEU A 569 -25.26 22.80 -20.66
CA LEU A 569 -23.93 22.74 -20.03
C LEU A 569 -23.17 24.07 -20.13
N GLU A 570 -23.29 24.76 -21.26
CA GLU A 570 -22.73 26.09 -21.48
C GLU A 570 -23.34 27.13 -20.53
N GLU A 571 -24.67 27.15 -20.38
CA GLU A 571 -25.36 28.07 -19.45
C GLU A 571 -25.00 27.79 -17.99
N VAL A 572 -24.84 26.53 -17.60
CA VAL A 572 -24.33 26.18 -16.26
C VAL A 572 -22.88 26.65 -16.09
N ALA A 573 -22.03 26.50 -17.10
CA ALA A 573 -20.62 26.90 -17.04
C ALA A 573 -20.44 28.42 -16.92
N ASP A 574 -21.20 29.20 -17.70
CA ASP A 574 -21.22 30.66 -17.62
C ASP A 574 -21.71 31.15 -16.25
N ARG A 575 -22.79 30.56 -15.71
CA ARG A 575 -23.32 30.88 -14.37
C ARG A 575 -22.41 30.41 -13.24
N CYS A 576 -21.62 29.34 -13.43
CA CYS A 576 -20.57 28.92 -12.50
C CYS A 576 -19.29 29.76 -12.58
N HIS A 577 -19.22 30.68 -13.56
CA HIS A 577 -18.04 31.47 -13.94
C HIS A 577 -16.81 30.59 -14.23
N ALA A 578 -17.01 29.49 -14.96
CA ALA A 578 -15.96 28.54 -15.32
C ALA A 578 -16.23 27.87 -16.70
N PRO A 579 -16.31 28.64 -17.80
CA PRO A 579 -16.51 28.10 -19.15
C PRO A 579 -15.39 27.14 -19.60
N GLU A 580 -14.17 27.32 -19.10
CA GLU A 580 -13.02 26.42 -19.31
C GLU A 580 -13.21 25.04 -18.66
N ASP A 581 -14.00 24.94 -17.59
CA ASP A 581 -14.26 23.71 -16.84
C ASP A 581 -15.47 22.92 -17.37
N ILE A 582 -16.03 23.26 -18.54
CA ILE A 582 -17.28 22.65 -19.05
C ILE A 582 -17.25 21.11 -19.12
N GLU A 583 -16.09 20.50 -19.38
CA GLU A 583 -15.92 19.03 -19.33
C GLU A 583 -16.05 18.49 -17.89
N MET A 584 -15.50 19.21 -16.91
CA MET A 584 -15.61 18.85 -15.49
C MET A 584 -17.04 19.09 -14.97
N ILE A 585 -17.71 20.16 -15.40
CA ILE A 585 -19.12 20.42 -15.10
C ILE A 585 -20.00 19.29 -15.64
N PHE A 586 -19.77 18.84 -16.88
CA PHE A 586 -20.46 17.66 -17.42
C PHE A 586 -20.21 16.40 -16.57
N LYS A 587 -18.96 16.10 -16.18
CA LYS A 587 -18.63 14.95 -15.31
C LYS A 587 -19.30 15.04 -13.95
N ILE A 588 -19.31 16.23 -13.34
CA ILE A 588 -19.99 16.52 -12.07
C ILE A 588 -21.50 16.27 -12.20
N ILE A 589 -22.14 16.77 -13.26
CA ILE A 589 -23.58 16.59 -13.50
C ILE A 589 -23.91 15.12 -13.75
N ALA A 590 -23.13 14.43 -14.58
CA ALA A 590 -23.30 13.00 -14.85
C ALA A 590 -23.15 12.16 -13.56
N HIS A 591 -22.17 12.50 -12.71
CA HIS A 591 -22.00 11.86 -11.40
C HIS A 591 -23.19 12.14 -10.47
N MET A 592 -23.66 13.39 -10.37
CA MET A 592 -24.80 13.73 -9.52
C MET A 592 -26.10 13.11 -10.02
N ALA A 593 -26.34 13.07 -11.33
CA ALA A 593 -27.52 12.44 -11.91
C ALA A 593 -27.53 10.91 -11.72
N ALA A 594 -26.37 10.26 -11.82
CA ALA A 594 -26.23 8.84 -11.50
C ALA A 594 -26.36 8.49 -10.00
N ASN A 595 -26.49 9.51 -9.14
CA ASN A 595 -26.67 9.38 -7.69
C ASN A 595 -27.92 10.17 -7.21
N ASP A 596 -28.91 10.37 -8.09
CA ASP A 596 -30.21 11.01 -7.81
C ASP A 596 -30.14 12.42 -7.19
N ARG A 597 -29.05 13.15 -7.47
CA ARG A 597 -28.76 14.52 -6.97
C ARG A 597 -28.87 15.62 -8.04
N ALA A 598 -29.28 15.26 -9.26
CA ALA A 598 -29.62 16.17 -10.36
C ALA A 598 -30.48 15.41 -11.39
N LEU A 599 -31.32 16.09 -12.16
CA LEU A 599 -32.06 15.47 -13.27
C LEU A 599 -31.59 16.00 -14.62
N ILE A 600 -31.36 15.09 -15.57
CA ILE A 600 -31.14 15.41 -16.98
C ILE A 600 -32.50 15.47 -17.66
N ALA A 601 -32.92 16.68 -18.00
CA ALA A 601 -34.24 17.01 -18.54
C ALA A 601 -34.42 16.56 -20.00
N GLU A 602 -33.39 16.77 -20.80
CA GLU A 602 -33.32 16.41 -22.21
C GLU A 602 -31.90 15.94 -22.55
N GLY A 603 -31.77 15.12 -23.59
CA GLY A 603 -30.47 14.64 -24.08
C GLY A 603 -30.08 13.25 -23.59
N SER A 604 -28.79 12.93 -23.69
CA SER A 604 -28.21 11.66 -23.26
C SER A 604 -26.74 11.85 -22.88
N CYS A 605 -26.26 11.10 -21.89
CA CYS A 605 -24.84 11.10 -21.50
C CYS A 605 -23.90 10.69 -22.65
N GLY A 606 -24.40 9.99 -23.67
CA GLY A 606 -23.65 9.70 -24.90
C GLY A 606 -23.56 10.86 -25.91
N SER A 607 -24.24 11.98 -25.64
CA SER A 607 -24.27 13.19 -26.47
C SER A 607 -24.29 14.45 -25.57
N PRO A 608 -23.15 14.82 -24.96
CA PRO A 608 -23.11 15.88 -23.94
C PRO A 608 -23.72 17.22 -24.38
N ARG A 609 -23.56 17.60 -25.65
CA ARG A 609 -24.13 18.84 -26.23
C ARG A 609 -25.67 18.88 -26.31
N SER A 610 -26.34 17.77 -26.08
CA SER A 610 -27.81 17.71 -26.05
C SER A 610 -28.38 17.77 -24.63
N ILE A 611 -27.51 17.81 -23.62
CA ILE A 611 -27.92 17.74 -22.22
C ILE A 611 -28.49 19.08 -21.75
N LYS A 612 -29.72 19.03 -21.23
CA LYS A 612 -30.27 20.07 -20.37
C LYS A 612 -30.51 19.52 -18.96
N VAL A 613 -30.39 20.37 -17.94
CA VAL A 613 -30.29 19.93 -16.54
C VAL A 613 -31.08 20.87 -15.63
N PHE A 614 -31.72 20.34 -14.60
CA PHE A 614 -32.25 21.11 -13.46
C PHE A 614 -32.13 20.31 -12.15
N PHE A 615 -32.26 21.00 -11.01
CA PHE A 615 -32.32 20.34 -9.70
C PHE A 615 -33.76 19.96 -9.34
N CYS A 616 -33.96 18.82 -8.70
CA CYS A 616 -35.28 18.36 -8.26
C CYS A 616 -35.15 17.62 -6.93
N GLU A 617 -36.11 17.82 -6.02
CA GLU A 617 -36.32 16.86 -4.94
C GLU A 617 -36.91 15.59 -5.55
N CYS A 618 -36.17 14.48 -5.48
CA CYS A 618 -36.64 13.20 -6.01
C CYS A 618 -37.72 12.62 -5.08
N ASN A 619 -38.97 13.02 -5.31
CA ASN A 619 -40.11 12.36 -4.66
C ASN A 619 -40.33 11.00 -5.34
N VAL A 620 -39.68 9.96 -4.80
CA VAL A 620 -39.63 8.61 -5.39
C VAL A 620 -41.03 8.01 -5.60
N ASP A 621 -42.02 8.45 -4.82
CA ASP A 621 -43.41 8.01 -4.92
C ASP A 621 -44.07 8.37 -6.28
N ASP A 622 -43.70 9.50 -6.90
CA ASP A 622 -44.29 9.95 -8.18
C ASP A 622 -43.74 9.21 -9.42
N LEU A 623 -42.68 8.40 -9.25
CA LEU A 623 -42.13 7.54 -10.31
C LEU A 623 -42.82 6.16 -10.42
N TYR A 624 -43.74 5.84 -9.50
CA TYR A 624 -44.44 4.55 -9.43
C TYR A 624 -45.98 4.65 -9.47
N ALA A 625 -46.51 5.84 -9.75
CA ALA A 625 -47.94 6.10 -10.01
C ALA A 625 -48.31 5.99 -11.51
#